data_AF-K6WX53-F1
#
_entry.id   AF-K6WX53-F1
#
_cell.length_a   1.000
_cell.length_b   1.000
_cell.length_c   1.000
_cell.angle_alpha   90.00
_cell.angle_beta   90.00
_cell.angle_gamma   90.00
#
_symmetry.space_group_name_H-M   'P 1'
#
loop_
_entity.id
_entity.type
_entity.pdbx_description
1 polymer ?
#
loop_
_entity_poly.entity_id
_entity_poly.type
_entity_poly.pdbx_seq_one_letter_code
_entity_poly.pdbx_strand_id
1 'polypeptide(L)'
;MLGLATDRAEPYRPSTADPALHATAAFAGALTAAGLHVEGRPSRAAAPPDAAELATVASAPIGDVLAIALDDSDNDLTETLARWGCHQAGAPTTFAGCAAWVRDQLTAAGIDVRGVRLTDTSGLSGGSQVPVTALAAAMAHGASGTNPSLSGVLARLPVAGLTGTLDERFLAAAASRGVGLVRAKTGTLTGVSALAGSVVDADGRMLTFAIVADRVPGTVPARLALDRLAATLAACGCR
;
A
#
# COMPACT_ATOMS: atom_id res chain seq x y z
N MET A 1 -13.45 2.98 7.28
CA MET A 1 -13.06 4.15 8.07
C MET A 1 -12.00 3.67 9.03
N LEU A 2 -10.81 4.22 8.93
CA LEU A 2 -9.79 4.02 9.95
C LEU A 2 -10.30 4.75 11.19
N GLY A 3 -10.21 4.12 12.35
CA GLY A 3 -10.63 4.72 13.61
C GLY A 3 -9.68 5.85 13.99
N LEU A 4 -9.22 5.85 15.23
CA LEU A 4 -8.11 6.71 15.60
C LEU A 4 -6.82 6.28 14.89
N ALA A 5 -5.87 7.21 14.73
CA ALA A 5 -4.54 6.86 14.21
C ALA A 5 -3.84 5.80 15.10
N THR A 6 -4.21 5.73 16.37
CA THR A 6 -3.75 4.72 17.34
C THR A 6 -4.45 3.38 17.23
N ASP A 7 -5.47 3.25 16.38
CA ASP A 7 -6.22 2.00 16.19
C ASP A 7 -5.63 1.13 15.06
N ARG A 8 -4.50 1.53 14.48
CA ARG A 8 -3.79 0.71 13.47
C ARG A 8 -3.45 -0.66 14.08
N ALA A 9 -3.65 -1.70 13.28
CA ALA A 9 -3.30 -3.06 13.70
C ALA A 9 -1.78 -3.20 13.83
N GLU A 10 -1.35 -3.77 14.94
CA GLU A 10 0.05 -4.12 15.20
C GLU A 10 0.15 -5.64 15.38
N PRO A 11 1.35 -6.25 15.25
CA PRO A 11 1.54 -7.66 15.57
C PRO A 11 0.95 -8.01 16.94
N TYR A 12 0.01 -8.96 16.96
CA TYR A 12 -0.73 -9.41 18.16
C TYR A 12 -1.65 -8.37 18.81
N ARG A 13 -1.89 -7.22 18.17
CA ARG A 13 -2.85 -6.20 18.62
C ARG A 13 -3.76 -5.82 17.46
N PRO A 14 -4.92 -6.48 17.31
CA PRO A 14 -5.83 -6.18 16.21
C PRO A 14 -6.39 -4.76 16.35
N SER A 15 -6.81 -4.19 15.22
CA SER A 15 -7.58 -2.94 15.21
C SER A 15 -8.88 -3.09 16.01
N THR A 16 -9.46 -1.96 16.42
CA THR A 16 -10.79 -1.94 17.05
C THR A 16 -11.85 -2.59 16.16
N ALA A 17 -12.77 -3.35 16.77
CA ALA A 17 -13.86 -4.02 16.06
C ALA A 17 -14.88 -3.03 15.47
N ASP A 18 -15.00 -1.84 16.08
CA ASP A 18 -15.87 -0.77 15.59
C ASP A 18 -15.11 0.58 15.57
N PRO A 19 -14.36 0.87 14.48
CA PRO A 19 -13.55 2.08 14.40
C PRO A 19 -14.38 3.37 14.41
N ALA A 20 -15.57 3.35 13.80
CA ALA A 20 -16.41 4.53 13.73
C ALA A 20 -16.97 4.90 15.11
N LEU A 21 -17.50 3.92 15.86
CA LEU A 21 -18.02 4.18 17.20
C LEU A 21 -16.90 4.55 18.17
N HIS A 22 -15.72 3.92 18.05
CA HIS A 22 -14.55 4.30 18.84
C HIS A 22 -14.17 5.77 18.60
N ALA A 23 -14.06 6.19 17.34
CA ALA A 23 -13.74 7.58 17.00
C ALA A 23 -14.79 8.57 17.57
N THR A 24 -16.09 8.25 17.48
CA THR A 24 -17.15 9.09 18.07
C THR A 24 -17.03 9.16 19.60
N ALA A 25 -16.72 8.05 20.28
CA ALA A 25 -16.51 8.04 21.72
C ALA A 25 -15.29 8.85 22.15
N ALA A 26 -14.19 8.75 21.40
CA ALA A 26 -12.99 9.54 21.63
C ALA A 26 -13.25 11.03 21.43
N PHE A 27 -14.02 11.41 20.42
CA PHE A 27 -14.42 12.80 20.19
C PHE A 27 -15.28 13.35 21.34
N ALA A 28 -16.26 12.59 21.82
CA ALA A 28 -17.06 12.99 23.00
C ALA A 28 -16.20 13.14 24.27
N GLY A 29 -15.21 12.27 24.46
CA GLY A 29 -14.22 12.38 25.53
C GLY A 29 -13.38 13.66 25.42
N ALA A 30 -12.93 14.01 24.21
CA ALA A 30 -12.17 15.23 23.95
C ALA A 30 -12.99 16.51 24.22
N LEU A 31 -14.28 16.53 23.86
CA LEU A 31 -15.19 17.64 24.18
C LEU A 31 -15.35 17.81 25.71
N THR A 32 -15.51 16.70 26.42
CA THR A 32 -15.62 16.72 27.89
C THR A 32 -14.34 17.22 28.54
N ALA A 33 -13.17 16.78 28.07
CA ALA A 33 -11.87 17.26 28.53
C ALA A 33 -11.66 18.75 28.25
N ALA A 34 -12.29 19.30 27.21
CA ALA A 34 -12.31 20.72 26.89
C ALA A 34 -13.36 21.52 27.71
N GLY A 35 -14.07 20.88 28.64
CA GLY A 35 -15.06 21.53 29.51
C GLY A 35 -16.47 21.63 28.92
N LEU A 36 -16.75 20.96 27.80
CA LEU A 36 -18.08 20.92 27.19
C LEU A 36 -18.89 19.75 27.78
N HIS A 37 -20.14 20.02 28.14
CA HIS A 37 -21.07 18.95 28.53
C HIS A 37 -21.60 18.25 27.28
N VAL A 38 -21.41 16.93 27.20
CA VAL A 38 -21.95 16.09 26.11
C VAL A 38 -23.16 15.33 26.62
N GLU A 39 -24.34 15.64 26.07
CA GLU A 39 -25.58 14.95 26.39
C GLU A 39 -25.73 13.65 25.58
N GLY A 40 -26.26 12.62 26.22
CA GLY A 40 -26.49 11.31 25.59
C GLY A 40 -25.23 10.45 25.48
N ARG A 41 -25.32 9.39 24.67
CA ARG A 41 -24.21 8.47 24.39
C ARG A 41 -23.82 8.53 22.91
N PRO A 42 -22.53 8.39 22.57
CA PRO A 42 -22.08 8.20 21.19
C PRO A 42 -22.90 7.14 20.47
N SER A 43 -23.46 7.50 19.31
CA SER A 43 -24.30 6.60 18.50
C SER A 43 -24.12 6.90 17.01
N ARG A 44 -24.61 6.00 16.16
CA ARG A 44 -24.52 6.14 14.70
C ARG A 44 -25.71 6.94 14.19
N ALA A 45 -25.42 8.00 13.44
CA ALA A 45 -26.41 8.76 12.71
C ALA A 45 -25.78 9.36 11.45
N ALA A 46 -26.58 9.53 10.40
CA ALA A 46 -26.22 10.41 9.30
C ALA A 46 -26.51 11.86 9.71
N ALA A 47 -25.64 12.79 9.34
CA ALA A 47 -25.94 14.20 9.49
C ALA A 47 -27.12 14.58 8.57
N PRO A 48 -28.11 15.34 9.07
CA PRO A 48 -29.17 15.91 8.22
C PRO A 48 -28.58 16.78 7.09
N PRO A 49 -29.24 16.88 5.92
CA PRO A 49 -28.74 17.68 4.80
C PRO A 49 -28.55 19.17 5.10
N ASP A 50 -29.28 19.69 6.10
CA ASP A 50 -29.28 21.09 6.55
C ASP A 50 -28.43 21.33 7.81
N ALA A 51 -27.67 20.33 8.25
CA ALA A 51 -26.77 20.48 9.39
C ALA A 51 -25.70 21.54 9.12
N ALA A 52 -25.54 22.50 10.05
CA ALA A 52 -24.48 23.49 9.97
C ALA A 52 -23.11 22.85 10.23
N GLU A 53 -22.13 23.11 9.35
CA GLU A 53 -20.73 22.72 9.58
C GLU A 53 -20.13 23.61 10.67
N LEU A 54 -19.74 23.00 11.79
CA LEU A 54 -19.12 23.72 12.91
C LEU A 54 -17.59 23.78 12.81
N ALA A 55 -16.98 22.75 12.23
CA ALA A 55 -15.55 22.62 12.06
C ALA A 55 -15.23 21.58 10.99
N THR A 56 -14.05 21.70 10.39
CA THR A 56 -13.50 20.76 9.42
C THR A 56 -12.04 20.47 9.72
N VAL A 57 -11.58 19.27 9.34
CA VAL A 57 -10.18 18.86 9.45
C VAL A 57 -9.75 18.26 8.11
N ALA A 58 -8.61 18.71 7.61
CA ALA A 58 -7.98 18.13 6.43
C ALA A 58 -6.88 17.15 6.87
N SER A 59 -6.86 15.96 6.25
CA SER A 59 -5.75 15.02 6.36
C SER A 59 -4.51 15.52 5.62
N ALA A 60 -3.40 14.79 5.74
CA ALA A 60 -2.30 14.91 4.79
C ALA A 60 -2.77 14.63 3.34
N PRO A 61 -2.06 15.16 2.32
CA PRO A 61 -2.30 14.83 0.92
C PRO A 61 -2.34 13.32 0.67
N ILE A 62 -3.21 12.87 -0.24
CA ILE A 62 -3.40 11.44 -0.50
C ILE A 62 -2.11 10.72 -0.91
N GLY A 63 -1.21 11.39 -1.64
CA GLY A 63 0.09 10.84 -2.01
C GLY A 63 0.99 10.57 -0.80
N ASP A 64 0.91 11.38 0.25
CA ASP A 64 1.66 11.18 1.49
C ASP A 64 1.11 9.99 2.28
N VAL A 65 -0.22 9.89 2.38
CA VAL A 65 -0.88 8.77 3.06
C VAL A 65 -0.64 7.46 2.30
N LEU A 66 -0.67 7.48 0.97
CA LEU A 66 -0.35 6.32 0.14
C LEU A 66 1.12 5.91 0.27
N ALA A 67 2.04 6.87 0.34
CA ALA A 67 3.45 6.56 0.59
C ALA A 67 3.66 5.86 1.93
N ILE A 68 2.97 6.28 3.00
CA ILE A 68 3.00 5.58 4.30
C ILE A 68 2.43 4.17 4.17
N ALA A 69 1.27 4.01 3.50
CA ALA A 69 0.66 2.70 3.29
C ALA A 69 1.59 1.72 2.56
N LEU A 70 2.33 2.21 1.57
CA LEU A 70 3.30 1.43 0.80
C LEU A 70 4.59 1.14 1.59
N ASP A 71 5.07 2.09 2.39
CA ASP A 71 6.29 1.95 3.19
C ASP A 71 6.13 0.90 4.31
N ASP A 72 5.04 1.03 5.07
CA ASP A 72 4.67 0.16 6.20
C ASP A 72 4.03 -1.16 5.74
N SER A 73 3.58 -1.24 4.48
CA SER A 73 2.72 -2.32 4.00
C SER A 73 1.39 -2.45 4.76
N ASP A 74 0.75 -1.31 5.05
CA ASP A 74 -0.48 -1.25 5.83
C ASP A 74 -1.71 -1.60 4.99
N ASN A 75 -2.36 -2.71 5.33
CA ASN A 75 -3.52 -3.23 4.62
C ASN A 75 -4.75 -2.31 4.81
N ASP A 76 -5.00 -1.81 6.02
CA ASP A 76 -6.20 -1.03 6.33
C ASP A 76 -6.15 0.35 5.66
N LEU A 77 -4.97 0.99 5.63
CA LEU A 77 -4.72 2.21 4.87
C LEU A 77 -4.91 1.97 3.38
N THR A 78 -4.35 0.88 2.85
CA THR A 78 -4.48 0.54 1.42
C THR A 78 -5.95 0.37 1.02
N GLU A 79 -6.72 -0.42 1.77
CA GLU A 79 -8.15 -0.63 1.50
C GLU A 79 -8.98 0.66 1.67
N THR A 80 -8.63 1.50 2.64
CA THR A 80 -9.33 2.77 2.86
C THR A 80 -9.07 3.77 1.73
N LEU A 81 -7.82 3.89 1.27
CA LEU A 81 -7.44 4.73 0.14
C LEU A 81 -8.10 4.24 -1.15
N ALA A 82 -8.12 2.93 -1.38
CA ALA A 82 -8.82 2.36 -2.52
C ALA A 82 -10.31 2.67 -2.49
N ARG A 83 -10.98 2.47 -1.33
CA ARG A 83 -12.40 2.82 -1.16
C ARG A 83 -12.69 4.29 -1.41
N TRP A 84 -11.78 5.19 -1.01
CA TRP A 84 -11.92 6.60 -1.31
C TRP A 84 -11.84 6.87 -2.82
N GLY A 85 -10.90 6.24 -3.52
CA GLY A 85 -10.81 6.27 -4.98
C GLY A 85 -12.07 5.72 -5.67
N CYS A 86 -12.58 4.57 -5.22
CA CYS A 86 -13.83 3.99 -5.72
C CYS A 86 -15.01 4.94 -5.53
N HIS A 87 -15.14 5.52 -4.32
CA HIS A 87 -16.21 6.45 -4.00
C HIS A 87 -16.19 7.68 -4.92
N GLN A 88 -15.01 8.28 -5.12
CA GLN A 88 -14.83 9.42 -6.04
C GLN A 88 -15.16 9.06 -7.49
N ALA A 89 -14.89 7.82 -7.89
CA ALA A 89 -15.21 7.30 -9.22
C ALA A 89 -16.67 6.83 -9.37
N GLY A 90 -17.50 6.93 -8.32
CA GLY A 90 -18.86 6.38 -8.32
C GLY A 90 -18.93 4.84 -8.36
N ALA A 91 -17.81 4.16 -8.10
CA ALA A 91 -17.73 2.71 -8.04
C ALA A 91 -18.17 2.17 -6.66
N PRO A 92 -18.61 0.89 -6.58
CA PRO A 92 -18.96 0.29 -5.29
C PRO A 92 -17.75 0.25 -4.34
N THR A 93 -17.95 0.71 -3.10
CA THR A 93 -16.89 0.78 -2.07
C THR A 93 -16.74 -0.53 -1.27
N THR A 94 -17.20 -1.65 -1.82
CA THR A 94 -16.97 -2.99 -1.26
C THR A 94 -15.57 -3.48 -1.65
N PHE A 95 -15.03 -4.50 -0.97
CA PHE A 95 -13.72 -5.07 -1.33
C PHE A 95 -13.68 -5.51 -2.81
N ALA A 96 -14.65 -6.33 -3.22
CA ALA A 96 -14.76 -6.79 -4.61
C ALA A 96 -15.02 -5.64 -5.60
N GLY A 97 -15.81 -4.65 -5.21
CA GLY A 97 -16.09 -3.46 -6.02
C GLY A 97 -14.82 -2.64 -6.29
N CYS A 98 -14.02 -2.42 -5.24
CA CYS A 98 -12.75 -1.72 -5.38
C CYS A 98 -11.67 -2.52 -6.10
N ALA A 99 -11.62 -3.83 -5.87
CA ALA A 99 -10.75 -4.72 -6.63
C ALA A 99 -11.07 -4.69 -8.14
N ALA A 100 -12.35 -4.69 -8.51
CA ALA A 100 -12.78 -4.53 -9.89
C ALA A 100 -12.41 -3.15 -10.44
N TRP A 101 -12.65 -2.08 -9.68
CA TRP A 101 -12.28 -0.72 -10.06
C TRP A 101 -10.77 -0.59 -10.32
N VAL A 102 -9.91 -1.15 -9.47
CA VAL A 102 -8.45 -1.17 -9.69
C VAL A 102 -8.10 -1.88 -11.01
N ARG A 103 -8.72 -3.02 -11.30
CA ARG A 103 -8.52 -3.74 -12.57
C ARG A 103 -8.94 -2.89 -13.78
N ASP A 104 -10.03 -2.14 -13.64
CA ASP A 104 -10.48 -1.23 -14.70
C ASP A 104 -9.51 -0.05 -14.89
N GLN A 105 -8.91 0.47 -13.81
CA GLN A 105 -7.85 1.48 -13.89
C GLN A 105 -6.58 0.95 -14.60
N LEU A 106 -6.19 -0.31 -14.33
CA LEU A 106 -5.10 -0.95 -15.06
C LEU A 106 -5.40 -1.05 -16.56
N THR A 107 -6.63 -1.42 -16.91
CA THR A 107 -7.08 -1.50 -18.31
C THR A 107 -7.05 -0.13 -18.98
N ALA A 108 -7.53 0.92 -18.28
CA ALA A 108 -7.51 2.30 -18.77
C ALA A 108 -6.07 2.83 -18.96
N ALA A 109 -5.12 2.34 -18.16
CA ALA A 109 -3.69 2.61 -18.32
C ALA A 109 -3.02 1.81 -19.46
N GLY A 110 -3.79 1.01 -20.21
CA GLY A 110 -3.28 0.19 -21.32
C GLY A 110 -2.55 -1.08 -20.88
N ILE A 111 -2.70 -1.49 -19.62
CA ILE A 111 -2.04 -2.69 -19.08
C ILE A 111 -2.90 -3.92 -19.37
N ASP A 112 -2.26 -4.98 -19.86
CA ASP A 112 -2.94 -6.26 -20.09
C ASP A 112 -3.34 -6.92 -18.75
N VAL A 113 -4.64 -6.99 -18.53
CA VAL A 113 -5.24 -7.58 -17.32
C VAL A 113 -5.65 -9.05 -17.49
N ARG A 114 -5.28 -9.71 -18.60
CA ARG A 114 -5.55 -11.14 -18.76
C ARG A 114 -4.89 -11.94 -17.62
N GLY A 115 -5.70 -12.70 -16.90
CA GLY A 115 -5.24 -13.48 -15.74
C GLY A 115 -5.12 -12.69 -14.43
N VAL A 116 -5.41 -11.38 -14.43
CA VAL A 116 -5.52 -10.58 -13.20
C VAL A 116 -6.86 -10.85 -12.53
N ARG A 117 -6.80 -11.35 -11.30
CA ARG A 117 -7.93 -11.52 -10.39
C ARG A 117 -7.57 -10.87 -9.05
N LEU A 118 -8.35 -9.89 -8.64
CA LEU A 118 -8.19 -9.21 -7.36
C LEU A 118 -9.43 -9.50 -6.51
N THR A 119 -9.23 -9.90 -5.26
CA THR A 119 -10.32 -10.10 -4.28
C THR A 119 -10.46 -8.92 -3.32
N ASP A 120 -9.37 -8.20 -3.12
CA ASP A 120 -9.27 -6.97 -2.35
C ASP A 120 -8.18 -6.07 -2.98
N THR A 121 -7.74 -5.02 -2.28
CA THR A 121 -6.73 -4.08 -2.80
C THR A 121 -5.41 -4.11 -2.04
N SER A 122 -5.39 -4.67 -0.83
CA SER A 122 -4.20 -4.89 -0.01
C SER A 122 -3.42 -6.15 -0.37
N GLY A 123 -4.08 -7.13 -0.99
CA GLY A 123 -3.49 -8.45 -1.29
C GLY A 123 -3.46 -9.39 -0.09
N LEU A 124 -4.15 -9.07 1.02
CA LEU A 124 -4.24 -9.91 2.20
C LEU A 124 -5.18 -11.10 1.98
N SER A 125 -6.28 -10.88 1.27
CA SER A 125 -7.29 -11.90 1.02
C SER A 125 -6.75 -12.98 0.09
N GLY A 126 -7.02 -14.24 0.46
CA GLY A 126 -6.76 -15.38 -0.41
C GLY A 126 -7.48 -15.26 -1.75
N GLY A 127 -6.91 -15.88 -2.77
CA GLY A 127 -7.54 -15.98 -4.08
C GLY A 127 -7.24 -14.83 -5.04
N SER A 128 -6.45 -13.81 -4.67
CA SER A 128 -5.88 -12.89 -5.66
C SER A 128 -4.82 -13.59 -6.53
N GLN A 129 -4.74 -13.22 -7.80
CA GLN A 129 -3.76 -13.70 -8.77
C GLN A 129 -3.40 -12.55 -9.70
N VAL A 130 -2.11 -12.26 -9.82
CA VAL A 130 -1.62 -11.21 -10.72
C VAL A 130 -0.43 -11.76 -11.51
N PRO A 131 -0.48 -11.80 -12.85
CA PRO A 131 0.69 -12.13 -13.65
C PRO A 131 1.83 -11.16 -13.37
N VAL A 132 3.06 -11.68 -13.29
CA VAL A 132 4.26 -10.86 -13.04
C VAL A 132 4.43 -9.78 -14.12
N THR A 133 4.01 -10.07 -15.36
CA THR A 133 3.99 -9.10 -16.47
C THR A 133 3.08 -7.91 -16.20
N ALA A 134 1.90 -8.13 -15.62
CA ALA A 134 0.98 -7.05 -15.26
C ALA A 134 1.53 -6.18 -14.11
N LEU A 135 2.16 -6.79 -13.10
CA LEU A 135 2.86 -6.06 -12.03
C LEU A 135 4.02 -5.23 -12.58
N ALA A 136 4.86 -5.82 -13.43
CA ALA A 136 5.98 -5.11 -14.06
C ALA A 136 5.49 -3.95 -14.94
N ALA A 137 4.42 -4.15 -15.71
CA ALA A 137 3.82 -3.10 -16.52
C ALA A 137 3.22 -1.97 -15.67
N ALA A 138 2.57 -2.28 -14.54
CA ALA A 138 2.07 -1.27 -13.61
C ALA A 138 3.21 -0.44 -12.99
N MET A 139 4.30 -1.10 -12.59
CA MET A 139 5.50 -0.42 -12.10
C MET A 139 6.12 0.48 -13.16
N ALA A 140 6.26 -0.02 -14.39
CA ALA A 140 6.78 0.75 -15.53
C ALA A 140 5.89 1.97 -15.85
N HIS A 141 4.58 1.78 -15.86
CA HIS A 141 3.61 2.86 -16.09
C HIS A 141 3.76 3.95 -15.03
N GLY A 142 3.78 3.60 -13.75
CA GLY A 142 3.91 4.59 -12.68
C GLY A 142 5.28 5.26 -12.63
N ALA A 143 6.35 4.57 -13.01
CA ALA A 143 7.71 5.10 -13.05
C ALA A 143 8.04 5.88 -14.34
N SER A 144 7.13 5.93 -15.31
CA SER A 144 7.35 6.56 -16.63
C SER A 144 7.48 8.08 -16.60
N GLY A 145 7.11 8.74 -15.49
CA GLY A 145 7.05 10.20 -15.39
C GLY A 145 5.83 10.84 -16.04
N THR A 146 4.98 10.07 -16.74
CA THR A 146 3.76 10.60 -17.39
C THR A 146 2.70 11.07 -16.39
N ASN A 147 2.69 10.49 -15.19
CA ASN A 147 1.89 10.94 -14.05
C ASN A 147 2.82 11.33 -12.89
N PRO A 148 3.18 12.62 -12.74
CA PRO A 148 4.12 13.08 -11.72
C PRO A 148 3.71 12.74 -10.29
N SER A 149 2.40 12.72 -9.99
CA SER A 149 1.89 12.35 -8.67
C SER A 149 2.18 10.88 -8.37
N LEU A 150 1.87 9.99 -9.32
CA LEU A 150 2.14 8.55 -9.16
C LEU A 150 3.64 8.25 -9.13
N SER A 151 4.44 8.90 -9.99
CA SER A 151 5.90 8.76 -9.97
C SER A 151 6.49 9.26 -8.64
N GLY A 152 5.95 10.35 -8.08
CA GLY A 152 6.36 10.87 -6.77
C GLY A 152 6.07 9.91 -5.61
N VAL A 153 4.93 9.21 -5.64
CA VAL A 153 4.61 8.17 -4.66
C VAL A 153 5.55 6.96 -4.83
N LEU A 154 5.77 6.48 -6.06
CA LEU A 154 6.64 5.31 -6.29
C LEU A 154 8.12 5.59 -5.94
N ALA A 155 8.57 6.84 -6.06
CA ALA A 155 9.90 7.25 -5.61
C ALA A 155 10.10 7.11 -4.08
N ARG A 156 9.00 7.00 -3.32
CA ARG A 156 8.97 6.83 -1.86
C ARG A 156 8.71 5.40 -1.41
N LEU A 157 8.73 4.43 -2.33
CA LEU A 157 8.74 3.02 -1.94
C LEU A 157 9.92 2.73 -1.00
N PRO A 158 9.79 1.72 -0.11
CA PRO A 158 10.87 1.27 0.77
C PRO A 158 12.20 1.16 0.05
N VAL A 159 13.26 1.68 0.67
CA VAL A 159 14.61 1.66 0.13
C VAL A 159 15.41 0.54 0.79
N ALA A 160 16.02 -0.32 -0.03
CA ALA A 160 16.82 -1.45 0.43
C ALA A 160 17.90 -1.03 1.45
N GLY A 161 17.85 -1.64 2.64
CA GLY A 161 18.78 -1.42 3.75
C GLY A 161 18.59 -0.09 4.48
N LEU A 162 17.50 0.66 4.23
CA LEU A 162 17.34 2.02 4.75
C LEU A 162 15.94 2.32 5.32
N THR A 163 14.85 1.95 4.65
CA THR A 163 13.49 2.37 5.07
C THR A 163 12.43 1.31 4.86
N GLY A 164 11.32 1.47 5.59
CA GLY A 164 10.11 0.66 5.48
C GLY A 164 10.41 -0.84 5.61
N THR A 165 9.59 -1.64 4.93
CA THR A 165 9.75 -3.12 4.93
C THR A 165 11.05 -3.66 4.29
N LEU A 166 11.98 -2.81 3.86
CA LEU A 166 13.30 -3.19 3.35
C LEU A 166 14.48 -2.74 4.25
N ASP A 167 14.24 -2.07 5.37
CA ASP A 167 15.26 -1.55 6.28
C ASP A 167 16.27 -2.61 6.75
N GLU A 168 15.79 -3.82 7.07
CA GLU A 168 16.62 -4.97 7.48
C GLU A 168 16.90 -5.96 6.33
N ARG A 169 16.59 -5.59 5.08
CA ARG A 169 16.81 -6.45 3.89
C ARG A 169 18.06 -6.03 3.12
N PHE A 170 18.51 -6.90 2.21
CA PHE A 170 19.71 -6.70 1.38
C PHE A 170 21.06 -6.66 2.14
N LEU A 171 21.07 -6.94 3.45
CA LEU A 171 22.29 -6.87 4.28
C LEU A 171 23.27 -8.03 4.05
N ALA A 172 22.83 -9.12 3.41
CA ALA A 172 23.70 -10.23 3.05
C ALA A 172 24.67 -9.83 1.93
N ALA A 173 25.91 -10.32 1.96
CA ALA A 173 26.95 -9.99 0.98
C ALA A 173 26.51 -10.23 -0.49
N ALA A 174 25.67 -11.24 -0.75
CA ALA A 174 25.16 -11.55 -2.08
C ALA A 174 24.10 -10.55 -2.60
N ALA A 175 23.57 -9.67 -1.75
CA ALA A 175 22.54 -8.69 -2.07
C ALA A 175 22.94 -7.24 -1.75
N SER A 176 24.07 -7.02 -1.07
CA SER A 176 24.50 -5.69 -0.58
C SER A 176 24.63 -4.63 -1.68
N ARG A 177 24.85 -5.04 -2.93
CA ARG A 177 24.83 -4.12 -4.08
C ARG A 177 23.49 -3.44 -4.34
N GLY A 178 22.39 -4.01 -3.84
CA GLY A 178 21.06 -3.40 -3.95
C GLY A 178 20.79 -2.30 -2.93
N VAL A 179 21.59 -2.20 -1.86
CA VAL A 179 21.38 -1.22 -0.78
C VAL A 179 21.41 0.21 -1.32
N GLY A 180 20.38 1.00 -0.99
CA GLY A 180 20.19 2.37 -1.48
C GLY A 180 19.78 2.50 -2.95
N LEU A 181 19.95 1.45 -3.75
CA LEU A 181 19.64 1.45 -5.19
C LEU A 181 18.29 0.82 -5.51
N VAL A 182 17.90 -0.22 -4.78
CA VAL A 182 16.58 -0.88 -4.93
C VAL A 182 15.53 -0.12 -4.11
N ARG A 183 14.44 0.26 -4.78
CA ARG A 183 13.21 0.80 -4.16
C ARG A 183 12.06 -0.13 -4.51
N ALA A 184 11.42 -0.77 -3.54
CA ALA A 184 10.43 -1.78 -3.86
C ALA A 184 9.36 -1.99 -2.79
N LYS A 185 8.15 -2.33 -3.25
CA LYS A 185 7.10 -2.85 -2.39
C LYS A 185 7.31 -4.34 -2.14
N THR A 186 7.22 -4.73 -0.87
CA THR A 186 7.24 -6.13 -0.43
C THR A 186 5.85 -6.76 -0.49
N GLY A 187 5.79 -8.07 -0.71
CA GLY A 187 4.60 -8.89 -0.47
C GLY A 187 5.01 -10.17 0.24
N THR A 188 4.32 -10.55 1.32
CA THR A 188 4.63 -11.76 2.07
C THR A 188 3.37 -12.33 2.68
N LEU A 189 3.05 -13.58 2.33
CA LEU A 189 2.05 -14.42 2.95
C LEU A 189 2.65 -15.81 3.17
N THR A 190 1.95 -16.68 3.90
CA THR A 190 2.36 -18.08 4.03
C THR A 190 2.49 -18.71 2.65
N GLY A 191 3.70 -19.17 2.31
CA GLY A 191 4.00 -19.82 1.03
C GLY A 191 4.21 -18.86 -0.15
N VAL A 192 4.17 -17.54 0.05
CA VAL A 192 4.36 -16.55 -1.02
C VAL A 192 5.32 -15.44 -0.59
N SER A 193 6.26 -15.08 -1.46
CA SER A 193 7.09 -13.88 -1.29
C SER A 193 7.21 -13.14 -2.62
N ALA A 194 7.01 -11.83 -2.59
CA ALA A 194 7.04 -10.98 -3.76
C ALA A 194 7.84 -9.69 -3.50
N LEU A 195 8.38 -9.13 -4.57
CA LEU A 195 9.06 -7.84 -4.60
C LEU A 195 8.80 -7.18 -5.95
N ALA A 196 8.24 -5.98 -5.96
CA ALA A 196 8.03 -5.19 -7.18
C ALA A 196 8.49 -3.75 -6.95
N GLY A 197 9.26 -3.21 -7.88
CA GLY A 197 9.98 -1.98 -7.63
C GLY A 197 10.82 -1.49 -8.80
N SER A 198 11.75 -0.61 -8.47
CA SER A 198 12.78 -0.10 -9.38
C SER A 198 14.17 -0.23 -8.79
N VAL A 199 15.16 -0.18 -9.67
CA VAL A 199 16.58 -0.22 -9.34
C VAL A 199 17.36 0.58 -10.37
N VAL A 200 18.38 1.31 -9.92
CA VAL A 200 19.33 1.97 -10.83
C VAL A 200 20.47 0.99 -11.10
N ASP A 201 20.71 0.71 -12.38
CA ASP A 201 21.76 -0.22 -12.84
C ASP A 201 23.15 0.45 -12.88
N ALA A 202 24.18 -0.31 -13.26
CA ALA A 202 25.56 0.17 -13.24
C ALA A 202 25.84 1.30 -14.26
N ASP A 203 24.99 1.42 -15.29
CA ASP A 203 25.07 2.47 -16.31
C ASP A 203 24.20 3.70 -15.94
N GLY A 204 23.56 3.68 -14.77
CA GLY A 204 22.68 4.76 -14.30
C GLY A 204 21.27 4.70 -14.87
N ARG A 205 20.88 3.60 -15.52
CA ARG A 205 19.52 3.42 -16.06
C ARG A 205 18.59 2.92 -14.98
N MET A 206 17.40 3.52 -14.87
CA MET A 206 16.35 2.98 -14.01
C MET A 206 15.67 1.80 -14.69
N LEU A 207 15.68 0.65 -14.03
CA LEU A 207 14.95 -0.56 -14.40
C LEU A 207 13.77 -0.74 -13.45
N THR A 208 12.62 -1.17 -13.97
CA THR A 208 11.50 -1.65 -13.14
C THR A 208 11.46 -3.17 -13.15
N PHE A 209 11.05 -3.78 -12.04
CA PHE A 209 10.98 -5.24 -11.92
C PHE A 209 9.78 -5.68 -11.10
N ALA A 210 9.38 -6.93 -11.31
CA ALA A 210 8.48 -7.66 -10.43
C ALA A 210 8.99 -9.10 -10.32
N ILE A 211 9.08 -9.61 -9.09
CA ILE A 211 9.55 -10.95 -8.77
C ILE A 211 8.53 -11.55 -7.81
N VAL A 212 8.02 -12.74 -8.14
CA VAL A 212 7.08 -13.48 -7.30
C VAL A 212 7.57 -14.91 -7.16
N ALA A 213 7.73 -15.36 -5.92
CA ALA A 213 7.97 -16.75 -5.57
C ALA A 213 6.70 -17.28 -4.88
N ASP A 214 6.00 -18.16 -5.58
CA ASP A 214 4.77 -18.82 -5.12
C ASP A 214 5.07 -20.26 -4.66
N ARG A 215 4.25 -20.78 -3.75
CA ARG A 215 4.37 -22.12 -3.15
C ARG A 215 5.77 -22.41 -2.59
N VAL A 216 6.39 -21.43 -1.95
CA VAL A 216 7.71 -21.59 -1.32
C VAL A 216 7.60 -22.27 0.06
N PRO A 217 8.55 -23.13 0.43
CA PRO A 217 8.52 -23.84 1.72
C PRO A 217 8.88 -22.95 2.92
N GLY A 218 9.41 -21.75 2.71
CA GLY A 218 9.79 -20.84 3.78
C GLY A 218 10.02 -19.40 3.32
N THR A 219 9.57 -18.46 4.14
CA THR A 219 9.61 -17.02 3.84
C THR A 219 11.04 -16.45 3.80
N VAL A 220 11.89 -16.82 4.76
CA VAL A 220 13.25 -16.25 4.86
C VAL A 220 14.13 -16.63 3.66
N PRO A 221 14.23 -17.92 3.24
CA PRO A 221 14.99 -18.27 2.04
C PRO A 221 14.45 -17.60 0.77
N ALA A 222 13.12 -17.49 0.64
CA ALA A 222 12.49 -16.83 -0.50
C ALA A 222 12.83 -15.33 -0.55
N ARG A 223 12.72 -14.60 0.57
CA ARG A 223 13.12 -13.18 0.67
C ARG A 223 14.58 -12.98 0.28
N LEU A 224 15.49 -13.83 0.78
CA LEU A 224 16.91 -13.76 0.43
C LEU A 224 17.18 -14.02 -1.05
N ALA A 225 16.44 -14.95 -1.68
CA ALA A 225 16.55 -15.19 -3.12
C ALA A 225 16.05 -13.99 -3.93
N LEU A 226 14.92 -13.38 -3.53
CA LEU A 226 14.38 -12.16 -4.13
C LEU A 226 15.36 -10.99 -4.01
N ASP A 227 15.97 -10.79 -2.84
CA ASP A 227 16.97 -9.73 -2.61
C ASP A 227 18.18 -9.90 -3.54
N ARG A 228 18.71 -11.12 -3.67
CA ARG A 228 19.84 -11.41 -4.57
C ARG A 228 19.48 -11.15 -6.03
N LEU A 229 18.29 -11.55 -6.47
CA LEU A 229 17.84 -11.32 -7.84
C LEU A 229 17.70 -9.82 -8.13
N ALA A 230 17.04 -9.07 -7.25
CA ALA A 230 16.91 -7.62 -7.39
C ALA A 230 18.26 -6.90 -7.34
N ALA A 231 19.18 -7.31 -6.47
CA ALA A 231 20.54 -6.76 -6.40
C ALA A 231 21.39 -7.08 -7.64
N THR A 232 21.12 -8.19 -8.32
CA THR A 232 21.80 -8.54 -9.59
C THR A 232 21.47 -7.50 -10.67
N LEU A 233 20.25 -6.97 -10.69
CA LEU A 233 19.84 -5.92 -11.63
C LEU A 233 20.63 -4.62 -11.43
N ALA A 234 21.01 -4.29 -10.19
CA ALA A 234 21.87 -3.13 -9.91
C ALA A 234 23.28 -3.29 -10.51
N ALA A 235 23.72 -4.53 -10.77
CA ALA A 235 24.99 -4.84 -11.40
C ALA A 235 24.89 -4.98 -12.92
N CYS A 236 23.68 -4.97 -13.49
CA CYS A 236 23.50 -5.01 -14.94
C CYS A 236 24.03 -3.73 -15.59
N GLY A 237 24.60 -3.87 -16.77
CA GLY A 237 25.14 -2.79 -17.57
C GLY A 237 25.90 -3.39 -18.76
N CYS A 238 26.00 -2.64 -19.85
CA CYS A 238 26.79 -3.08 -20.99
C CYS A 238 28.28 -2.98 -20.62
N ARG A 239 28.97 -4.12 -20.60
CA ARG A 239 30.41 -4.15 -20.88
C ARG A 239 30.61 -4.74 -22.26
#